data_AF-A0A955AYS8-F1
#
_entry.id   AF-A0A955AYS8-F1
#
_cell.length_a   1.000
_cell.length_b   1.000
_cell.length_c   1.000
_cell.angle_alpha   90.00
_cell.angle_beta   90.00
_cell.angle_gamma   90.00
#
_symmetry.space_group_name_H-M   'P 1'
#
loop_
_entity.id
_entity.type
_entity.pdbx_description
1 polymer ?
#
loop_
_entity_poly.entity_id
_entity_poly.type
_entity_poly.pdbx_seq_one_letter_code
_entity_poly.pdbx_strand_id
1 'polypeptide(L)'
;ISRYRAELVEKTGSDFIPYTFQLPVSVVVAKIDADLRLIDVVSLDEPEFRPHVITDYFWRGWDAYRRPTFVTFNGRTFDLPLMELAAFRFGVSVPSWFNMKARAYDQPRNRYNCEAHLDLHDVLTNYGASRFSGGLNLAANLLGKPGKMDVKGYMVQDLWDAGRRAEINDYCRCDVLDTYFVFIRTMVLIGQINLEQEQQLVGETKDWITERAEQSAAYSQYLEQWGDWQNPWQATTVDDQ
;
A
#
# COMPACT_ATOMS: atom_id res chain seq x y z
N ILE A 1 1.97 25.74 5.46
CA ILE A 1 1.24 24.45 5.54
C ILE A 1 0.12 24.52 6.59
N SER A 2 0.43 24.87 7.84
CA SER A 2 -0.56 24.91 8.95
C SER A 2 -1.79 25.77 8.69
N ARG A 3 -1.62 26.97 8.09
CA ARG A 3 -2.76 27.83 7.71
C ARG A 3 -3.74 27.11 6.76
N TYR A 4 -3.21 26.48 5.71
CA TYR A 4 -4.04 25.81 4.71
C TYR A 4 -4.72 24.54 5.26
N ARG A 5 -4.06 23.80 6.15
CA ARG A 5 -4.68 22.69 6.89
C ARG A 5 -5.88 23.15 7.71
N ALA A 6 -5.75 24.26 8.45
CA ALA A 6 -6.85 24.82 9.23
C ALA A 6 -8.04 25.25 8.34
N GLU A 7 -7.76 25.91 7.21
CA GLU A 7 -8.78 26.27 6.22
C GLU A 7 -9.48 25.05 5.62
N LEU A 8 -8.75 23.94 5.39
CA LEU A 8 -9.33 22.69 4.89
C LEU A 8 -10.23 22.03 5.93
N VAL A 9 -9.80 21.96 7.19
CA VAL A 9 -10.63 21.42 8.28
C VAL A 9 -11.94 22.20 8.40
N GLU A 10 -11.89 23.53 8.32
CA GLU A 10 -13.10 24.37 8.37
C GLU A 10 -14.06 24.10 7.20
N LYS A 11 -13.53 23.85 6.00
CA LYS A 11 -14.34 23.68 4.77
C LYS A 11 -14.82 22.26 4.53
N THR A 12 -14.02 21.25 4.87
CA THR A 12 -14.22 19.86 4.45
C THR A 12 -14.22 18.88 5.62
N GLY A 13 -13.84 19.31 6.82
CA GLY A 13 -13.65 18.46 7.98
C GLY A 13 -12.37 17.62 7.94
N SER A 14 -11.47 17.86 6.98
CA SER A 14 -10.19 17.14 6.84
C SER A 14 -9.02 18.11 6.70
N ASP A 15 -7.89 17.80 7.32
CA ASP A 15 -6.62 18.54 7.17
C ASP A 15 -5.74 17.97 6.04
N PHE A 16 -6.26 17.01 5.26
CA PHE A 16 -5.50 16.35 4.21
C PHE A 16 -5.31 17.26 3.01
N ILE A 17 -4.05 17.61 2.75
CA ILE A 17 -3.66 18.50 1.65
C ILE A 17 -3.80 17.74 0.32
N PRO A 18 -4.37 18.33 -0.74
CA PRO A 18 -4.43 17.69 -2.05
C PRO A 18 -3.07 17.20 -2.55
N TYR A 19 -3.04 16.02 -3.19
CA TYR A 19 -1.79 15.38 -3.68
C TYR A 19 -0.98 16.29 -4.62
N THR A 20 -1.63 17.23 -5.30
CA THR A 20 -1.01 18.23 -6.19
C THR A 20 0.03 19.12 -5.50
N PHE A 21 -0.01 19.22 -4.16
CA PHE A 21 0.95 19.99 -3.37
C PHE A 21 1.96 19.11 -2.61
N GLN A 22 1.87 17.79 -2.75
CA GLN A 22 2.70 16.85 -2.00
C GLN A 22 3.95 16.42 -2.78
N LEU A 23 4.94 15.91 -2.06
CA LEU A 23 6.14 15.28 -2.61
C LEU A 23 6.28 13.87 -2.01
N PRO A 24 6.73 12.87 -2.77
CA PRO A 24 7.00 11.55 -2.23
C PRO A 24 8.22 11.61 -1.31
N VAL A 25 8.01 11.48 0.00
CA VAL A 25 9.07 11.52 1.03
C VAL A 25 9.38 10.14 1.63
N SER A 26 8.57 9.14 1.32
CA SER A 26 8.79 7.73 1.64
C SER A 26 7.94 6.91 0.68
N VAL A 27 8.55 5.91 0.04
CA VAL A 27 7.85 4.94 -0.81
C VAL A 27 8.42 3.57 -0.51
N VAL A 28 7.57 2.66 -0.06
CA VAL A 28 7.94 1.28 0.23
C VAL A 28 7.17 0.38 -0.73
N VAL A 29 7.88 -0.58 -1.35
CA VAL A 29 7.33 -1.50 -2.34
C VAL A 29 7.55 -2.93 -1.86
N ALA A 30 6.46 -3.68 -1.76
CA ALA A 30 6.50 -5.13 -1.63
C ALA A 30 6.66 -5.77 -3.02
N LYS A 31 7.62 -6.66 -3.17
CA LYS A 31 7.81 -7.47 -4.38
C LYS A 31 7.17 -8.83 -4.17
N ILE A 32 6.34 -9.23 -5.13
CA ILE A 32 5.56 -10.45 -5.06
C ILE A 32 5.86 -11.25 -6.34
N ASP A 33 6.02 -12.56 -6.22
CA ASP A 33 6.19 -13.44 -7.38
C ASP A 33 4.85 -13.86 -8.01
N ALA A 34 4.91 -14.71 -9.04
CA ALA A 34 3.73 -15.20 -9.75
C ALA A 34 2.85 -16.15 -8.90
N ASP A 35 3.42 -16.74 -7.85
CA ASP A 35 2.72 -17.60 -6.89
C ASP A 35 2.16 -16.79 -5.70
N LEU A 36 2.22 -15.46 -5.79
CA LEU A 36 1.77 -14.50 -4.79
C LEU A 36 2.62 -14.48 -3.51
N ARG A 37 3.85 -15.03 -3.52
CA ARG A 37 4.74 -14.99 -2.35
C ARG A 37 5.42 -13.65 -2.21
N LEU A 38 5.50 -13.14 -0.98
CA LEU A 38 6.30 -11.97 -0.65
C LEU A 38 7.79 -12.32 -0.78
N ILE A 39 8.46 -11.68 -1.75
CA ILE A 39 9.90 -11.86 -2.00
C ILE A 39 10.71 -10.86 -1.18
N ASP A 40 10.26 -9.61 -1.14
CA ASP A 40 11.05 -8.51 -0.60
C ASP A 40 10.17 -7.30 -0.24
N VAL A 41 10.61 -6.46 0.69
CA VAL A 41 10.00 -5.17 1.02
C VAL A 41 11.08 -4.10 1.02
N VAL A 42 11.06 -3.27 -0.01
CA VAL A 42 12.11 -2.30 -0.30
C VAL A 42 11.62 -0.88 -0.08
N SER A 43 12.32 -0.14 0.75
CA SER A 43 12.19 1.31 0.83
C SER A 43 13.05 1.99 -0.23
N LEU A 44 12.47 2.89 -1.02
CA LEU A 44 13.19 3.60 -2.07
C LEU A 44 14.03 4.74 -1.50
N ASP A 45 15.29 4.79 -1.94
CA ASP A 45 16.29 5.82 -1.56
C ASP A 45 16.55 5.91 -0.04
N GLU A 46 16.42 4.81 0.68
CA GLU A 46 16.84 4.76 2.09
C GLU A 46 18.38 4.84 2.19
N PRO A 47 18.96 5.65 3.11
CA PRO A 47 18.33 6.47 4.15
C PRO A 47 18.06 7.95 3.80
N GLU A 48 18.37 8.41 2.58
CA GLU A 48 18.29 9.83 2.23
C GLU A 48 16.87 10.33 1.90
N PHE A 49 16.01 9.45 1.41
CA PHE A 49 14.61 9.68 1.07
C PHE A 49 14.36 10.91 0.19
N ARG A 50 15.19 11.10 -0.84
CA ARG A 50 15.13 12.30 -1.69
C ARG A 50 14.00 12.14 -2.70
N PRO A 51 13.02 13.08 -2.74
CA PRO A 51 11.84 12.90 -3.59
C PRO A 51 12.11 12.67 -5.08
N HIS A 52 13.13 13.32 -5.63
CA HIS A 52 13.50 13.17 -7.04
C HIS A 52 14.15 11.81 -7.33
N VAL A 53 14.92 11.25 -6.39
CA VAL A 53 15.53 9.92 -6.53
C VAL A 53 14.48 8.83 -6.32
N ILE A 54 13.61 8.96 -5.31
CA ILE A 54 12.45 8.08 -5.11
C ILE A 54 11.61 8.02 -6.40
N THR A 55 11.33 9.17 -7.01
CA THR A 55 10.55 9.26 -8.25
C THR A 55 11.24 8.53 -9.40
N ASP A 56 12.53 8.76 -9.61
CA ASP A 56 13.29 8.10 -10.67
C ASP A 56 13.36 6.57 -10.45
N TYR A 57 13.66 6.14 -9.23
CA TYR A 57 13.75 4.72 -8.85
C TYR A 57 12.41 3.99 -8.96
N PHE A 58 11.30 4.63 -8.58
CA PHE A 58 9.98 4.04 -8.70
C PHE A 58 9.66 3.70 -10.16
N TRP A 59 9.80 4.69 -11.06
CA TRP A 59 9.43 4.52 -12.46
C TRP A 59 10.42 3.65 -13.24
N ARG A 60 11.73 3.85 -13.05
CA ARG A 60 12.74 2.99 -13.67
C ARG A 60 12.69 1.57 -13.14
N GLY A 61 12.41 1.41 -11.85
CA GLY A 61 12.20 0.11 -11.22
C GLY A 61 11.05 -0.62 -11.90
N TRP A 62 9.90 0.02 -12.06
CA TRP A 62 8.75 -0.58 -12.74
C TRP A 62 9.10 -1.07 -14.15
N ASP A 63 9.78 -0.26 -14.97
CA ASP A 63 10.24 -0.71 -16.29
C ASP A 63 11.28 -1.85 -16.21
N ALA A 64 12.25 -1.77 -15.30
CA ALA A 64 13.31 -2.76 -15.13
C ALA A 64 12.77 -4.14 -14.69
N TYR A 65 11.73 -4.15 -13.86
CA TYR A 65 11.02 -5.36 -13.46
C TYR A 65 9.98 -5.83 -14.48
N ARG A 66 10.08 -5.37 -15.74
CA ARG A 66 9.20 -5.75 -16.86
C ARG A 66 7.74 -5.33 -16.66
N ARG A 67 7.52 -4.17 -16.05
CA ARG A 67 6.20 -3.53 -15.88
C ARG A 67 5.21 -4.44 -15.14
N PRO A 68 5.52 -4.87 -13.91
CA PRO A 68 4.60 -5.68 -13.12
C PRO A 68 3.31 -4.91 -12.83
N THR A 69 2.26 -5.63 -12.47
CA THR A 69 1.02 -5.03 -11.96
C THR A 69 1.32 -4.23 -10.70
N PHE A 70 0.95 -2.96 -10.67
CA PHE A 70 0.88 -2.23 -9.40
C PHE A 70 -0.33 -2.72 -8.63
N VAL A 71 -0.14 -3.10 -7.37
CA VAL A 71 -1.21 -3.41 -6.43
C VAL A 71 -1.19 -2.35 -5.34
N THR A 72 -2.32 -1.67 -5.12
CA THR A 72 -2.41 -0.56 -4.15
C THR A 72 -3.75 -0.59 -3.41
N PHE A 73 -3.83 0.03 -2.24
CA PHE A 73 -5.12 0.36 -1.63
C PHE A 73 -5.44 1.84 -1.80
N ASN A 74 -6.41 2.18 -2.65
CA ASN A 74 -6.81 3.56 -2.99
C ASN A 74 -5.70 4.39 -3.68
N GLY A 75 -4.71 3.72 -4.27
CA GLY A 75 -3.60 4.39 -4.95
C GLY A 75 -3.96 5.08 -6.26
N ARG A 76 -5.12 4.77 -6.83
CA ARG A 76 -5.64 5.48 -8.01
C ARG A 76 -5.99 6.93 -7.70
N THR A 77 -6.37 7.24 -6.46
CA THR A 77 -6.75 8.59 -6.07
C THR A 77 -5.62 9.37 -5.40
N PHE A 78 -4.50 8.71 -5.10
CA PHE A 78 -3.40 9.31 -4.37
C PHE A 78 -2.01 8.91 -4.90
N ASP A 79 -1.56 7.68 -4.66
CA ASP A 79 -0.18 7.24 -4.88
C ASP A 79 0.30 7.43 -6.32
N LEU A 80 -0.42 6.86 -7.30
CA LEU A 80 -0.01 6.94 -8.71
C LEU A 80 -0.14 8.37 -9.27
N PRO A 81 -1.22 9.12 -9.02
CA PRO A 81 -1.27 10.54 -9.37
C PRO A 81 -0.14 11.37 -8.76
N LEU A 82 0.24 11.10 -7.51
CA LEU A 82 1.38 11.77 -6.86
C LEU A 82 2.70 11.42 -7.57
N MET A 83 2.94 10.16 -7.88
CA MET A 83 4.15 9.73 -8.60
C MET A 83 4.19 10.25 -10.05
N GLU A 84 3.04 10.37 -10.72
CA GLU A 84 2.91 11.00 -12.05
C GLU A 84 3.29 12.49 -11.98
N LEU A 85 2.74 13.23 -11.00
CA LEU A 85 3.07 14.65 -10.82
C LEU A 85 4.52 14.85 -10.37
N ALA A 86 5.07 13.96 -9.56
CA ALA A 86 6.47 13.99 -9.18
C ALA A 86 7.38 13.77 -10.41
N ALA A 87 7.03 12.83 -11.29
CA ALA A 87 7.74 12.64 -12.55
C ALA A 87 7.69 13.89 -13.44
N PHE A 88 6.52 14.53 -13.55
CA PHE A 88 6.38 15.81 -14.23
C PHE A 88 7.27 16.89 -13.60
N ARG A 89 7.25 17.01 -12.27
CA ARG A 89 8.02 18.02 -11.52
C ARG A 89 9.53 17.85 -11.68
N PHE A 90 10.01 16.61 -11.69
CA PHE A 90 11.45 16.29 -11.72
C PHE A 90 11.98 15.94 -13.11
N GLY A 91 11.14 15.98 -14.15
CA GLY A 91 11.55 15.71 -15.52
C GLY A 91 11.86 14.23 -15.80
N VAL A 92 11.19 13.30 -15.11
CA VAL A 92 11.33 11.85 -15.33
C VAL A 92 10.39 11.42 -16.45
N SER A 93 10.93 10.80 -17.50
CA SER A 93 10.13 10.31 -18.64
C SER A 93 9.50 8.95 -18.33
N VAL A 94 8.18 8.84 -18.48
CA VAL A 94 7.40 7.63 -18.17
C VAL A 94 6.46 7.22 -19.31
N PRO A 95 6.97 7.08 -20.56
CA PRO A 95 6.13 6.93 -21.75
C PRO A 95 5.32 5.63 -21.73
N SER A 96 5.89 4.56 -21.16
CA SER A 96 5.24 3.25 -21.09
C SER A 96 4.09 3.20 -20.11
N TRP A 97 4.12 4.03 -19.06
CA TRP A 97 3.00 4.16 -18.13
C TRP A 97 1.82 4.91 -18.75
N PHE A 98 2.08 6.03 -19.42
CA PHE A 98 1.02 6.81 -20.07
C PHE A 98 0.47 6.12 -21.31
N ASN A 99 1.35 5.52 -22.12
CA ASN A 99 1.04 4.76 -23.33
C ASN A 99 -0.08 5.37 -24.19
N MET A 100 -0.05 6.69 -24.40
CA MET A 100 -1.17 7.46 -24.98
C MET A 100 -1.58 7.03 -26.39
N LYS A 101 -0.75 6.23 -27.08
CA LYS A 101 -1.03 5.70 -28.42
C LYS A 101 -1.78 4.35 -28.39
N ALA A 102 -1.81 3.66 -27.26
CA ALA A 102 -2.55 2.42 -27.12
C ALA A 102 -4.07 2.69 -27.04
N ARG A 103 -4.86 1.65 -27.27
CA ARG A 103 -6.32 1.71 -27.07
C ARG A 103 -6.59 2.09 -25.62
N ALA A 104 -7.62 2.89 -25.38
CA ALA A 104 -7.86 3.46 -24.06
C ALA A 104 -7.94 2.41 -22.94
N TYR A 105 -8.45 1.21 -23.22
CA TYR A 105 -8.54 0.11 -22.25
C TYR A 105 -7.20 -0.61 -22.01
N ASP A 106 -6.27 -0.57 -22.97
CA ASP A 106 -4.92 -1.15 -22.86
C ASP A 106 -3.95 -0.20 -22.12
N GLN A 107 -4.34 1.06 -21.89
CA GLN A 107 -3.49 2.03 -21.20
C GLN A 107 -3.36 1.63 -19.72
N PRO A 108 -2.13 1.63 -19.13
CA PRO A 108 -1.93 1.31 -17.72
C PRO A 108 -2.76 2.17 -16.75
N ARG A 109 -3.01 3.41 -17.15
CA ARG A 109 -3.79 4.41 -16.39
C ARG A 109 -5.30 4.17 -16.43
N ASN A 110 -5.77 3.29 -17.31
CA ASN A 110 -7.19 3.01 -17.40
C ASN A 110 -7.68 2.40 -16.08
N ARG A 111 -8.78 2.94 -15.55
CA ARG A 111 -9.33 2.51 -14.26
C ARG A 111 -9.61 1.01 -14.18
N TYR A 112 -10.02 0.41 -15.30
CA TYR A 112 -10.43 -0.99 -15.37
C TYR A 112 -9.33 -1.91 -15.92
N ASN A 113 -8.13 -1.39 -16.17
CA ASN A 113 -6.98 -2.20 -16.53
C ASN A 113 -6.30 -2.75 -15.28
N CYS A 114 -6.88 -3.83 -14.75
CA CYS A 114 -6.36 -4.52 -13.56
C CYS A 114 -5.06 -5.30 -13.83
N GLU A 115 -4.64 -5.48 -15.08
CA GLU A 115 -3.35 -6.10 -15.42
C GLU A 115 -2.19 -5.14 -15.12
N ALA A 116 -2.38 -3.85 -15.36
CA ALA A 116 -1.36 -2.83 -15.08
C ALA A 116 -1.49 -2.24 -13.67
N HIS A 117 -2.71 -2.03 -13.20
CA HIS A 117 -2.97 -1.46 -11.87
C HIS A 117 -4.25 -2.04 -11.24
N LEU A 118 -4.05 -2.91 -10.25
CA LEU A 118 -5.08 -3.44 -9.39
C LEU A 118 -5.21 -2.56 -8.13
N ASP A 119 -6.20 -1.66 -8.13
CA ASP A 119 -6.56 -0.91 -6.92
C ASP A 119 -7.58 -1.69 -6.09
N LEU A 120 -7.16 -2.18 -4.92
CA LEU A 120 -7.98 -2.98 -4.01
C LEU A 120 -9.20 -2.20 -3.50
N HIS A 121 -9.06 -0.88 -3.31
CA HIS A 121 -10.20 -0.05 -2.89
C HIS A 121 -11.25 0.05 -3.99
N ASP A 122 -10.84 0.16 -5.26
CA ASP A 122 -11.77 0.11 -6.39
C ASP A 122 -12.51 -1.24 -6.42
N VAL A 123 -11.80 -2.36 -6.28
CA VAL A 123 -12.43 -3.70 -6.27
C VAL A 123 -13.43 -3.81 -5.13
N LEU A 124 -13.04 -3.47 -3.90
CA LEU A 124 -13.87 -3.61 -2.71
C LEU A 124 -15.06 -2.64 -2.65
N THR A 125 -15.03 -1.56 -3.43
CA THR A 125 -16.12 -0.56 -3.49
C THR A 125 -16.98 -0.64 -4.74
N ASN A 126 -16.81 -1.69 -5.56
CA ASN A 126 -17.43 -1.77 -6.88
C ASN A 126 -17.16 -0.50 -7.71
N TYR A 127 -15.88 -0.09 -7.76
CA TYR A 127 -15.38 1.09 -8.45
C TYR A 127 -16.05 2.40 -7.98
N GLY A 128 -16.27 2.51 -6.67
CA GLY A 128 -16.86 3.68 -6.02
C GLY A 128 -18.39 3.69 -5.96
N ALA A 129 -19.08 2.58 -6.29
CA ALA A 129 -20.52 2.47 -6.09
C ALA A 129 -20.90 2.41 -4.60
N SER A 130 -19.98 1.95 -3.74
CA SER A 130 -20.12 2.01 -2.28
C SER A 130 -18.97 2.78 -1.64
N ARG A 131 -19.14 3.15 -0.36
CA ARG A 131 -18.06 3.73 0.46
C ARG A 131 -17.44 2.65 1.31
N PHE A 132 -16.11 2.64 1.39
CA PHE A 132 -15.36 1.78 2.32
C PHE A 132 -14.90 2.58 3.54
N SER A 133 -15.83 2.88 4.45
CA SER A 133 -15.54 3.61 5.68
C SER A 133 -14.59 2.81 6.57
N GLY A 134 -13.39 3.33 6.84
CA GLY A 134 -12.33 2.65 7.60
C GLY A 134 -11.11 2.28 6.77
N GLY A 135 -11.22 2.28 5.44
CA GLY A 135 -10.10 2.11 4.50
C GLY A 135 -9.25 0.85 4.75
N LEU A 136 -7.95 0.94 4.46
CA LEU A 136 -7.00 -0.16 4.62
C LEU A 136 -7.00 -0.71 6.05
N ASN A 137 -7.11 0.18 7.05
CA ASN A 137 -7.15 -0.23 8.45
C ASN A 137 -8.29 -1.21 8.73
N LEU A 138 -9.51 -0.91 8.28
CA LEU A 138 -10.64 -1.83 8.46
C LEU A 138 -10.40 -3.13 7.68
N ALA A 139 -9.95 -3.04 6.43
CA ALA A 139 -9.70 -4.22 5.61
C ALA A 139 -8.66 -5.16 6.24
N ALA A 140 -7.56 -4.64 6.77
CA ALA A 140 -6.52 -5.41 7.46
C ALA A 140 -7.02 -6.02 8.78
N ASN A 141 -7.73 -5.24 9.60
CA ASN A 141 -8.29 -5.71 10.87
C ASN A 141 -9.30 -6.85 10.67
N LEU A 142 -10.10 -6.83 9.59
CA LEU A 142 -10.99 -7.94 9.23
C LEU A 142 -10.24 -9.26 8.98
N LEU A 143 -8.94 -9.21 8.70
CA LEU A 143 -8.05 -10.36 8.50
C LEU A 143 -7.19 -10.67 9.74
N GLY A 144 -7.48 -10.01 10.86
CA GLY A 144 -6.66 -10.10 12.08
C GLY A 144 -5.30 -9.42 11.96
N LYS A 145 -5.04 -8.64 10.91
CA LYS A 145 -3.76 -7.93 10.76
C LYS A 145 -3.79 -6.59 11.50
N PRO A 146 -2.62 -6.06 11.93
CA PRO A 146 -2.54 -4.89 12.81
C PRO A 146 -3.31 -3.68 12.29
N GLY A 147 -3.33 -3.46 10.98
CA GLY A 147 -3.87 -2.23 10.43
C GLY A 147 -2.97 -1.03 10.72
N LYS A 148 -3.56 0.17 10.68
CA LYS A 148 -2.83 1.40 10.97
C LYS A 148 -2.36 1.43 12.41
N MET A 149 -1.06 1.19 12.58
CA MET A 149 -0.26 1.44 13.78
C MET A 149 -0.33 2.94 14.17
N ASP A 150 0.22 3.32 15.33
CA ASP A 150 0.05 4.65 15.97
C ASP A 150 0.26 5.89 15.07
N VAL A 151 1.01 5.77 13.97
CA VAL A 151 1.22 6.83 12.99
C VAL A 151 0.07 6.88 11.96
N LYS A 152 -0.53 8.07 11.81
CA LYS A 152 -1.57 8.33 10.79
C LYS A 152 -1.02 9.20 9.66
N GLY A 153 -1.54 9.04 8.45
CA GLY A 153 -1.10 9.81 7.27
C GLY A 153 -1.04 11.34 7.44
N TYR A 154 -1.89 11.94 8.28
CA TYR A 154 -1.82 13.38 8.57
C TYR A 154 -0.56 13.79 9.39
N MET A 155 -0.02 12.86 10.17
CA MET A 155 1.18 13.04 11.00
C MET A 155 2.47 13.06 10.18
N VAL A 156 2.45 12.60 8.93
CA VAL A 156 3.66 12.48 8.08
C VAL A 156 4.38 13.83 7.94
N GLN A 157 3.64 14.93 7.75
CA GLN A 157 4.24 16.26 7.67
C GLN A 157 4.94 16.64 8.98
N ASP A 158 4.30 16.38 10.12
CA ASP A 158 4.81 16.81 11.42
C ASP A 158 6.04 15.95 11.80
N LEU A 159 6.03 14.66 11.47
CA LEU A 159 7.19 13.77 11.58
C LEU A 159 8.33 14.22 10.65
N TRP A 160 8.01 14.63 9.43
CA TRP A 160 9.01 15.12 8.47
C TRP A 160 9.68 16.39 8.96
N ASP A 161 8.89 17.36 9.44
CA ASP A 161 9.39 18.62 9.99
C ASP A 161 10.21 18.39 11.26
N ALA A 162 9.88 17.35 12.05
CA ALA A 162 10.67 16.89 13.20
C ALA A 162 11.91 16.05 12.83
N GLY A 163 12.15 15.78 11.53
CA GLY A 163 13.27 14.97 11.06
C GLY A 163 13.14 13.47 11.31
N ARG A 164 11.97 12.98 11.74
CA ARG A 164 11.67 11.59 12.12
C ARG A 164 11.37 10.72 10.88
N ARG A 165 12.30 10.68 9.93
CA ARG A 165 12.14 9.98 8.63
C ARG A 165 12.00 8.46 8.79
N ALA A 166 12.74 7.87 9.72
CA ALA A 166 12.69 6.43 9.99
C ALA A 166 11.27 5.98 10.35
N GLU A 167 10.55 6.75 11.16
CA GLU A 167 9.18 6.42 11.57
C GLU A 167 8.16 6.54 10.44
N ILE A 168 8.36 7.49 9.52
CA ILE A 168 7.56 7.56 8.30
C ILE A 168 7.78 6.30 7.46
N ASN A 169 9.02 5.81 7.41
CA ASN A 169 9.34 4.61 6.67
C ASN A 169 8.78 3.34 7.31
N ASP A 170 8.92 3.21 8.64
CA ASP A 170 8.35 2.12 9.42
C ASP A 170 6.84 2.03 9.22
N TYR A 171 6.15 3.19 9.25
CA TYR A 171 4.73 3.28 8.90
C TYR A 171 4.43 2.77 7.48
N CYS A 172 5.19 3.19 6.47
CA CYS A 172 5.02 2.71 5.09
C CYS A 172 5.30 1.20 4.95
N ARG A 173 6.22 0.63 5.73
CA ARG A 173 6.49 -0.82 5.77
C ARG A 173 5.30 -1.59 6.32
N CYS A 174 4.66 -1.11 7.38
CA CYS A 174 3.44 -1.73 7.91
C CYS A 174 2.27 -1.63 6.92
N ASP A 175 2.03 -0.45 6.33
CA ASP A 175 0.95 -0.24 5.36
C ASP A 175 1.10 -1.13 4.11
N VAL A 176 2.32 -1.38 3.64
CA VAL A 176 2.54 -2.27 2.48
C VAL A 176 2.29 -3.73 2.82
N LEU A 177 2.62 -4.17 4.05
CA LEU A 177 2.30 -5.51 4.53
C LEU A 177 0.78 -5.70 4.66
N ASP A 178 0.07 -4.74 5.24
CA ASP A 178 -1.40 -4.76 5.30
C ASP A 178 -2.01 -4.80 3.89
N THR A 179 -1.49 -3.99 2.97
CA THR A 179 -1.93 -4.00 1.57
C THR A 179 -1.73 -5.36 0.92
N TYR A 180 -0.60 -6.03 1.20
CA TYR A 180 -0.32 -7.38 0.71
C TYR A 180 -1.32 -8.42 1.27
N PHE A 181 -1.64 -8.38 2.57
CA PHE A 181 -2.62 -9.30 3.16
C PHE A 181 -4.03 -9.06 2.60
N VAL A 182 -4.43 -7.81 2.40
CA VAL A 182 -5.70 -7.48 1.73
C VAL A 182 -5.69 -7.93 0.27
N PHE A 183 -4.55 -7.84 -0.43
CA PHE A 183 -4.38 -8.34 -1.79
C PHE A 183 -4.59 -9.84 -1.88
N ILE A 184 -3.92 -10.66 -1.07
CA ILE A 184 -4.09 -12.12 -1.13
C ILE A 184 -5.52 -12.55 -0.75
N ARG A 185 -6.16 -11.90 0.23
CA ARG A 185 -7.60 -12.12 0.51
C ARG A 185 -8.47 -11.74 -0.67
N THR A 186 -8.11 -10.67 -1.39
CA THR A 186 -8.81 -10.28 -2.62
C THR A 186 -8.66 -11.36 -3.68
N MET A 187 -7.49 -12.01 -3.80
CA MET A 187 -7.28 -13.14 -4.71
C MET A 187 -8.16 -14.34 -4.36
N VAL A 188 -8.44 -14.59 -3.08
CA VAL A 188 -9.48 -15.55 -2.67
C VAL A 188 -10.87 -15.09 -3.10
N LEU A 189 -11.22 -13.84 -2.83
CA LEU A 189 -12.53 -13.26 -3.15
C LEU A 189 -12.87 -13.39 -4.64
N ILE A 190 -11.89 -13.23 -5.53
CA ILE A 190 -12.08 -13.34 -6.98
C ILE A 190 -11.80 -14.75 -7.54
N GLY A 191 -11.53 -15.73 -6.67
CA GLY A 191 -11.37 -17.14 -7.04
C GLY A 191 -10.05 -17.52 -7.70
N GLN A 192 -8.99 -16.71 -7.56
CA GLN A 192 -7.65 -17.01 -8.09
C GLN A 192 -6.89 -18.02 -7.22
N ILE A 193 -7.09 -17.95 -5.91
CA ILE A 193 -6.57 -18.92 -4.94
C ILE A 193 -7.70 -19.33 -3.99
N ASN A 194 -7.52 -20.46 -3.30
CA ASN A 194 -8.44 -20.88 -2.25
C ASN A 194 -7.97 -20.39 -0.87
N LEU A 195 -8.81 -20.58 0.15
CA LEU A 195 -8.54 -20.15 1.52
C LEU A 195 -7.32 -20.86 2.14
N GLU A 196 -7.08 -22.13 1.81
CA GLU A 196 -5.92 -22.89 2.31
C GLU A 196 -4.61 -22.30 1.79
N GLN A 197 -4.56 -21.99 0.50
CA GLN A 197 -3.42 -21.31 -0.12
C GLN A 197 -3.18 -19.92 0.48
N GLU A 198 -4.24 -19.15 0.74
CA GLU A 198 -4.10 -17.87 1.46
C GLU A 198 -3.45 -18.07 2.83
N GLN A 199 -3.93 -19.03 3.64
CA GLN A 199 -3.37 -19.27 4.97
C GLN A 199 -1.91 -19.75 4.91
N GLN A 200 -1.55 -20.53 3.90
CA GLN A 200 -0.14 -20.89 3.66
C GLN A 200 0.72 -19.66 3.38
N LEU A 201 0.29 -18.78 2.46
CA LEU A 201 1.01 -17.54 2.13
C LEU A 201 1.11 -16.59 3.34
N VAL A 202 0.06 -16.52 4.16
CA VAL A 202 0.07 -15.76 5.43
C VAL A 202 1.13 -16.31 6.38
N GLY A 203 1.22 -17.63 6.54
CA GLY A 203 2.24 -18.30 7.35
C GLY A 203 3.66 -18.04 6.84
N GLU A 204 3.91 -18.27 5.55
CA GLU A 204 5.20 -18.02 4.90
C GLU A 204 5.64 -16.55 5.07
N THR A 205 4.69 -15.61 4.99
CA THR A 205 4.97 -14.19 5.19
C THR A 205 5.27 -13.85 6.65
N LYS A 206 4.56 -14.48 7.60
CA LYS A 206 4.85 -14.32 9.04
C LYS A 206 6.26 -14.77 9.38
N ASP A 207 6.69 -15.90 8.83
CA ASP A 207 8.05 -16.42 8.99
C ASP A 207 9.07 -15.44 8.37
N TRP A 208 8.80 -14.94 7.15
CA TRP A 208 9.64 -13.93 6.49
C TRP A 208 9.84 -12.66 7.33
N ILE A 209 8.76 -12.15 7.97
CA ILE A 209 8.81 -10.99 8.87
C ILE A 209 9.59 -11.34 10.14
N THR A 210 9.36 -12.52 10.72
CA THR A 210 10.01 -12.99 11.95
C THR A 210 11.52 -13.07 11.80
N GLU A 211 12.02 -13.63 10.69
CA GLU A 211 13.45 -13.69 10.37
C GLU A 211 14.12 -12.30 10.29
N ARG A 212 13.32 -11.25 10.03
CA ARG A 212 13.78 -9.87 9.83
C ARG A 212 13.42 -8.94 10.97
N ALA A 213 12.76 -9.44 12.02
CA ALA A 213 12.26 -8.63 13.13
C ALA A 213 13.39 -7.85 13.83
N GLU A 214 14.56 -8.47 14.00
CA GLU A 214 15.73 -7.83 14.62
C GLU A 214 16.34 -6.71 13.77
N GLN A 215 16.05 -6.68 12.47
CA GLN A 215 16.61 -5.71 11.52
C GLN A 215 15.73 -4.46 11.36
N SER A 216 14.47 -4.52 11.78
CA SER A 216 13.50 -3.44 11.63
C SER A 216 12.53 -3.40 12.79
N ALA A 217 12.49 -2.26 13.49
CA ALA A 217 11.52 -2.01 14.56
C ALA A 217 10.08 -2.14 14.06
N ALA A 218 9.80 -1.75 12.81
CA ALA A 218 8.49 -1.93 12.19
C ALA A 218 8.04 -3.39 12.19
N TYR A 219 8.93 -4.32 11.83
CA TYR A 219 8.59 -5.75 11.78
C TYR A 219 8.36 -6.34 13.17
N SER A 220 9.20 -5.97 14.14
CA SER A 220 8.98 -6.38 15.54
C SER A 220 7.62 -5.90 16.05
N GLN A 221 7.30 -4.60 15.88
CA GLN A 221 6.02 -4.03 16.29
C GLN A 221 4.83 -4.64 15.54
N TYR A 222 5.00 -4.92 14.24
CA TYR A 222 3.96 -5.56 13.43
C TYR A 222 3.64 -6.97 13.93
N LEU A 223 4.66 -7.73 14.36
CA LEU A 223 4.47 -9.06 14.96
C LEU A 223 3.82 -9.00 16.35
N GLU A 224 4.14 -7.99 17.17
CA GLU A 224 3.51 -7.80 18.49
C GLU A 224 2.00 -7.58 18.38
N GLN A 225 1.55 -6.93 17.32
CA GLN A 225 0.13 -6.65 17.05
C GLN A 225 -0.51 -7.65 16.09
N TRP A 226 0.23 -8.69 15.67
CA TRP A 226 -0.26 -9.69 14.74
C TRP A 226 -1.39 -10.50 15.38
N GLY A 227 -2.55 -10.51 14.73
CA GLY A 227 -3.63 -11.45 14.98
C GLY A 227 -3.84 -12.42 13.82
N ASP A 228 -4.65 -13.44 14.11
CA ASP A 228 -5.06 -14.44 13.14
C ASP A 228 -6.55 -14.28 12.83
N TRP A 229 -6.89 -14.34 11.53
CA TRP A 229 -8.26 -14.32 11.09
C TRP A 229 -9.00 -15.56 11.62
N GLN A 230 -10.12 -15.33 12.31
CA GLN A 230 -10.94 -16.41 12.84
C GLN A 230 -11.75 -17.03 11.71
N ASN A 231 -11.40 -18.25 11.32
CA ASN A 231 -12.06 -18.96 10.24
C ASN A 231 -13.45 -19.47 10.69
N PRO A 232 -14.56 -18.88 10.21
CA PRO A 232 -15.90 -19.25 10.66
C PRO A 232 -16.36 -20.62 10.12
N TRP A 233 -15.60 -21.22 9.19
CA TRP A 233 -15.92 -22.52 8.59
C TRP A 233 -15.30 -23.69 9.34
N GLN A 234 -14.35 -23.42 10.24
CA GLN A 234 -13.85 -24.41 11.18
C GLN A 234 -14.76 -24.37 12.41
N ALA A 235 -15.30 -25.51 12.81
CA ALA A 235 -16.09 -25.58 14.03
C ALA A 235 -15.20 -25.15 15.20
N THR A 236 -15.57 -24.08 15.90
CA THR A 236 -15.04 -23.83 17.24
C THR A 236 -15.41 -25.07 18.04
N THR A 237 -14.42 -25.88 18.42
CA THR A 237 -14.63 -26.86 19.49
C THR A 237 -14.92 -26.04 20.73
N VAL A 238 -16.21 -25.74 20.95
CA VAL A 238 -16.69 -25.32 22.25
C VAL A 238 -16.51 -26.55 23.11
N ASP A 239 -15.42 -26.57 23.88
CA ASP A 239 -15.32 -27.45 25.04
C ASP A 239 -16.49 -27.07 25.95
N ASP A 240 -17.53 -27.90 25.97
CA ASP A 240 -18.56 -27.89 27.01
C ASP A 240 -17.86 -28.18 28.35
N GLN A 241 -17.71 -27.15 29.19
CA GLN A 241 -17.49 -27.26 30.63
C GLN A 241 -18.56 -26.47 31.39
#